data_AF-A0A0C9V4P4-F1
#
_entry.id   AF-A0A0C9V4P4-F1
#
_cell.length_a   1.000
_cell.length_b   1.000
_cell.length_c   1.000
_cell.angle_alpha   90.00
_cell.angle_beta   90.00
_cell.angle_gamma   90.00
#
_symmetry.space_group_name_H-M   'P 1'
#
loop_
_entity.id
_entity.type
_entity.pdbx_description
1 polymer ?
#
loop_
_entity_poly.entity_id
_entity_poly.type
_entity_poly.pdbx_seq_one_letter_code
_entity_poly.pdbx_strand_id
1 'polypeptide(L)'
;MPEDSPEIGGIIDDILVPSNPLPNPSILQMRGTKKSEQVFNSFHKRAGEALLAITTFPTDLKLSVLHVGGNLGLFPRLRAVEFLQRYVHNVDKDPMRLSQVDSLLQQYDATLAQEKWWRWAIMSFAQSKHTHSGLLYKAWLLWMETVMQGNWFYMQWRNDLCPKIIDDISHIALRCVRPIQTDDFRVPYADNTWKNDEITDGMQAWNKEMTEAQFKIGCVLKRFLWVYGLYMIAGPGGAFAAKWCKQTVEDTACWLVQCS
;
A
#
# COMPACT_ATOMS: atom_id res chain seq x y z
N MET A 1 11.91 -51.13 -7.35
CA MET A 1 12.12 -50.00 -8.27
C MET A 1 12.23 -48.76 -7.40
N PRO A 2 13.31 -47.97 -7.48
CA PRO A 2 13.36 -46.72 -6.75
C PRO A 2 12.40 -45.74 -7.43
N GLU A 3 11.46 -45.18 -6.66
CA GLU A 3 10.61 -44.08 -7.08
C GLU A 3 11.50 -42.95 -7.59
N ASP A 4 11.25 -42.48 -8.81
CA ASP A 4 11.94 -41.33 -9.39
C ASP A 4 11.81 -40.16 -8.42
N SER A 5 12.92 -39.81 -7.77
CA SER A 5 12.98 -38.61 -6.95
C SER A 5 12.58 -37.42 -7.82
N PRO A 6 11.53 -36.65 -7.48
CA PRO A 6 11.11 -35.52 -8.30
C PRO A 6 12.31 -34.64 -8.62
N GLU A 7 12.48 -34.35 -9.91
CA GLU A 7 13.43 -33.36 -10.38
C GLU A 7 13.19 -32.03 -9.65
N ILE A 8 14.19 -31.14 -9.64
CA ILE A 8 14.11 -29.84 -8.95
C ILE A 8 12.83 -29.07 -9.31
N GLY A 9 12.37 -29.21 -10.56
CA GLY A 9 11.09 -28.66 -11.04
C GLY A 9 9.89 -29.16 -10.24
N GLY A 10 9.77 -30.47 -9.99
CA GLY A 10 8.65 -31.05 -9.24
C GLY A 10 8.61 -30.57 -7.78
N ILE A 11 9.77 -30.42 -7.13
CA ILE A 11 9.84 -29.87 -5.75
C ILE A 11 9.39 -28.41 -5.72
N ILE A 12 9.81 -27.63 -6.71
CA ILE A 12 9.42 -26.24 -6.85
C ILE A 12 7.90 -26.15 -7.06
N ASP A 13 7.35 -26.96 -7.96
CA ASP A 13 5.92 -26.94 -8.27
C ASP A 13 5.08 -27.33 -7.04
N ASP A 14 5.46 -28.40 -6.33
CA ASP A 14 4.78 -28.85 -5.10
C ASP A 14 4.72 -27.77 -4.01
N ILE A 15 5.81 -27.01 -3.85
CA ILE A 15 5.88 -25.90 -2.89
C ILE A 15 5.01 -24.74 -3.35
N LEU A 16 4.92 -24.47 -4.65
CA LEU A 16 4.22 -23.31 -5.19
C LEU A 16 2.71 -23.52 -5.36
N VAL A 17 2.22 -24.76 -5.41
CA VAL A 17 0.79 -25.07 -5.52
C VAL A 17 0.03 -24.65 -4.26
N PRO A 18 -0.88 -23.64 -4.32
CA PRO A 18 -1.57 -23.12 -3.14
C PRO A 18 -2.54 -24.12 -2.50
N SER A 19 -3.10 -25.06 -3.29
CA SER A 19 -4.06 -26.07 -2.84
C SER A 19 -3.43 -27.18 -2.00
N ASN A 20 -2.11 -27.34 -2.03
CA ASN A 20 -1.39 -28.35 -1.25
C ASN A 20 -1.02 -27.79 0.13
N PRO A 21 -0.79 -28.61 1.16
CA PRO A 21 -0.12 -28.14 2.38
C PRO A 21 1.33 -27.77 2.09
N LEU A 22 1.88 -26.79 2.80
CA LEU A 22 3.28 -26.42 2.62
C LEU A 22 4.18 -27.55 3.15
N PRO A 23 5.08 -28.12 2.35
CA PRO A 23 5.89 -29.26 2.77
C PRO A 23 6.89 -28.86 3.85
N ASN A 24 7.35 -29.85 4.62
CA ASN A 24 8.37 -29.64 5.65
C ASN A 24 9.71 -29.23 4.99
N PRO A 25 10.37 -28.14 5.44
CA PRO A 25 11.60 -27.66 4.83
C PRO A 25 12.77 -28.66 4.83
N SER A 26 12.74 -29.67 5.72
CA SER A 26 13.71 -30.77 5.73
C SER A 26 13.75 -31.55 4.40
N ILE A 27 12.71 -31.45 3.57
CA ILE A 27 12.69 -32.05 2.22
C ILE A 27 13.88 -31.59 1.36
N LEU A 28 14.41 -30.39 1.58
CA LEU A 28 15.59 -29.91 0.86
C LEU A 28 16.89 -30.52 1.38
N GLN A 29 17.06 -30.63 2.71
CA GLN A 29 18.24 -31.30 3.29
C GLN A 29 18.39 -32.74 2.78
N MET A 30 17.26 -33.46 2.65
CA MET A 30 17.24 -34.84 2.15
C MET A 30 17.69 -34.97 0.68
N ARG A 31 17.84 -33.86 -0.06
CA ARG A 31 18.22 -33.83 -1.49
C ARG A 31 19.66 -33.39 -1.73
N GLY A 32 20.40 -33.01 -0.70
CA GLY A 32 21.80 -32.60 -0.76
C GLY A 32 22.02 -31.12 -1.07
N THR A 33 23.15 -30.59 -0.60
CA THR A 33 23.46 -29.15 -0.50
C THR A 33 23.29 -28.38 -1.81
N LYS A 34 23.75 -28.95 -2.94
CA LYS A 34 23.68 -28.30 -4.26
C LYS A 34 22.24 -28.08 -4.74
N LYS A 35 21.35 -29.05 -4.50
CA LYS A 35 19.93 -28.93 -4.90
C LYS A 35 19.19 -27.96 -3.99
N SER A 36 19.47 -27.99 -2.68
CA SER A 36 18.91 -27.03 -1.72
C SER A 36 19.25 -25.59 -2.07
N GLU A 37 20.51 -25.33 -2.42
CA GLU A 37 20.96 -24.00 -2.84
C GLU A 37 20.27 -23.52 -4.12
N GLN A 38 20.11 -24.41 -5.11
CA GLN A 38 19.38 -24.08 -6.35
C GLN A 38 17.91 -23.73 -6.09
N VAL A 39 17.22 -24.51 -5.24
CA VAL A 39 15.83 -24.23 -4.87
C VAL A 39 15.72 -22.93 -4.09
N PHE A 40 16.61 -22.70 -3.12
CA PHE A 40 16.67 -21.46 -2.34
C PHE A 40 16.84 -20.24 -3.24
N ASN A 41 17.84 -20.25 -4.12
CA ASN A 41 18.11 -19.14 -5.04
C ASN A 41 16.94 -18.89 -5.99
N SER A 42 16.29 -19.95 -6.47
CA SER A 42 15.09 -19.84 -7.32
C SER A 42 13.93 -19.17 -6.58
N PHE A 43 13.63 -19.58 -5.34
CA PHE A 43 12.56 -18.96 -4.56
C PHE A 43 12.86 -17.52 -4.17
N HIS A 44 14.10 -17.24 -3.75
CA HIS A 44 14.50 -15.89 -3.40
C HIS A 44 14.35 -14.95 -4.61
N LYS A 45 14.79 -15.39 -5.80
CA LYS A 45 14.62 -14.64 -7.05
C LYS A 45 13.13 -14.40 -7.38
N ARG A 46 12.30 -15.45 -7.37
CA ARG A 46 10.87 -15.35 -7.70
C ARG A 46 10.09 -14.45 -6.73
N ALA A 47 10.47 -14.47 -5.45
CA ALA A 47 9.92 -13.58 -4.43
C ALA A 47 10.32 -12.12 -4.67
N GLY A 48 11.59 -11.85 -4.97
CA GLY A 48 12.04 -10.51 -5.36
C GLY A 48 11.34 -9.98 -6.62
N GLU A 49 11.14 -10.83 -7.63
CA GLU A 49 10.36 -10.49 -8.83
C GLU A 49 8.90 -10.16 -8.50
N ALA A 50 8.33 -10.70 -7.40
CA ALA A 50 6.97 -10.38 -6.96
C ALA A 50 6.89 -8.94 -6.47
N LEU A 51 7.85 -8.54 -5.64
CA LEU A 51 7.93 -7.20 -5.08
C LEU A 51 8.03 -6.17 -6.21
N LEU A 52 8.92 -6.42 -7.17
CA LEU A 52 9.03 -5.58 -8.36
C LEU A 52 7.72 -5.53 -9.16
N ALA A 53 7.06 -6.67 -9.37
CA ALA A 53 5.80 -6.72 -10.11
C ALA A 53 4.67 -5.99 -9.39
N ILE A 54 4.65 -5.97 -8.05
CA ILE A 54 3.68 -5.21 -7.26
C ILE A 54 3.95 -3.70 -7.40
N THR A 55 5.20 -3.27 -7.20
CA THR A 55 5.55 -1.84 -7.20
C THR A 55 5.57 -1.19 -8.58
N THR A 56 5.71 -1.97 -9.64
CA THR A 56 5.68 -1.50 -11.04
C THR A 56 4.33 -1.72 -11.72
N PHE A 57 3.35 -2.25 -10.99
CA PHE A 57 2.05 -2.55 -11.56
C PHE A 57 1.32 -1.26 -11.99
N PRO A 58 0.90 -1.13 -13.26
CA PRO A 58 0.30 0.09 -13.75
C PRO A 58 -1.07 0.35 -13.11
N THR A 59 -1.27 1.61 -12.78
CA THR A 59 -2.39 2.20 -12.04
C THR A 59 -3.67 2.42 -12.85
N ASP A 60 -3.54 2.60 -14.16
CA ASP A 60 -4.54 3.30 -14.97
C ASP A 60 -5.57 2.40 -15.65
N LEU A 61 -5.58 1.10 -15.37
CA LEU A 61 -6.50 0.19 -16.03
C LEU A 61 -7.47 -0.39 -15.02
N LYS A 62 -8.74 0.01 -15.16
CA LYS A 62 -9.93 -0.52 -14.46
C LYS A 62 -10.11 -2.06 -14.56
N LEU A 63 -9.16 -2.77 -15.17
CA LEU A 63 -9.13 -4.21 -15.42
C LEU A 63 -7.75 -4.84 -15.16
N SER A 64 -6.74 -4.08 -14.75
CA SER A 64 -5.43 -4.62 -14.39
C SER A 64 -5.54 -5.22 -12.98
N VAL A 65 -5.80 -6.51 -12.91
CA VAL A 65 -5.78 -7.27 -11.66
C VAL A 65 -4.43 -7.97 -11.58
N LEU A 66 -3.64 -7.69 -10.54
CA LEU A 66 -2.49 -8.54 -10.23
C LEU A 66 -3.02 -9.95 -10.03
N HIS A 67 -2.60 -10.89 -10.90
CA HIS A 67 -3.09 -12.27 -10.82
C HIS A 67 -2.78 -12.86 -9.45
N VAL A 68 -3.83 -13.05 -8.64
CA VAL A 68 -3.71 -13.58 -7.28
C VAL A 68 -3.43 -15.09 -7.31
N GLY A 69 -4.02 -15.78 -8.29
CA GLY A 69 -3.91 -17.24 -8.47
C GLY A 69 -3.09 -17.68 -9.70
N GLY A 70 -2.96 -19.00 -9.87
CA GLY A 70 -2.12 -19.64 -10.89
C GLY A 70 -0.65 -19.73 -10.49
N ASN A 71 0.14 -20.59 -11.14
CA ASN A 71 1.52 -20.92 -10.74
C ASN A 71 2.51 -19.73 -10.79
N LEU A 72 2.13 -18.64 -11.46
CA LEU A 72 2.92 -17.41 -11.59
C LEU A 72 2.34 -16.23 -10.80
N GLY A 73 1.20 -16.43 -10.11
CA GLY A 73 0.49 -15.41 -9.37
C GLY A 73 1.12 -15.05 -8.03
N LEU A 74 0.48 -14.12 -7.31
CA LEU A 74 0.97 -13.62 -6.01
C LEU A 74 1.09 -14.72 -4.94
N PHE A 75 0.11 -15.62 -4.86
CA PHE A 75 0.07 -16.66 -3.82
C PHE A 75 1.24 -17.65 -3.88
N PRO A 76 1.62 -18.23 -5.03
CA PRO A 76 2.86 -19.00 -5.13
C PRO A 76 4.09 -18.27 -4.59
N ARG A 77 4.20 -16.97 -4.83
CA ARG A 77 5.37 -16.19 -4.43
C ARG A 77 5.39 -15.91 -2.92
N LEU A 78 4.25 -15.58 -2.33
CA LEU A 78 4.11 -15.49 -0.85
C LEU A 78 4.39 -16.84 -0.19
N ARG A 79 3.96 -17.93 -0.84
CA ARG A 79 4.20 -19.29 -0.38
C ARG A 79 5.68 -19.68 -0.45
N ALA A 80 6.40 -19.20 -1.47
CA ALA A 80 7.85 -19.33 -1.56
C ALA A 80 8.56 -18.58 -0.41
N VAL A 81 8.10 -17.37 -0.07
CA VAL A 81 8.63 -16.59 1.07
C VAL A 81 8.41 -17.32 2.39
N GLU A 82 7.19 -17.80 2.64
CA GLU A 82 6.87 -18.60 3.84
C GLU A 82 7.75 -19.86 3.93
N PHE A 83 7.97 -20.55 2.80
CA PHE A 83 8.84 -21.71 2.77
C PHE A 83 10.30 -21.36 3.10
N LEU A 84 10.83 -20.29 2.50
CA LEU A 84 12.18 -19.79 2.78
C LEU A 84 12.36 -19.43 4.25
N GLN A 85 11.39 -18.72 4.83
CA GLN A 85 11.37 -18.38 6.26
C GLN A 85 11.47 -19.64 7.12
N ARG A 86 10.62 -20.63 6.87
CA ARG A 86 10.65 -21.90 7.62
C ARG A 86 11.96 -22.65 7.41
N TYR A 87 12.53 -22.62 6.21
CA TYR A 87 13.79 -23.28 5.88
C TYR A 87 14.97 -22.69 6.65
N VAL A 88 15.15 -21.37 6.66
CA VAL A 88 16.30 -20.74 7.35
C VAL A 88 16.19 -20.81 8.87
N HIS A 89 14.97 -20.78 9.42
CA HIS A 89 14.77 -20.83 10.87
C HIS A 89 14.90 -22.25 11.45
N ASN A 90 14.42 -23.26 10.72
CA ASN A 90 14.31 -24.62 11.26
C ASN A 90 15.38 -25.59 10.74
N VAL A 91 15.99 -25.29 9.59
CA VAL A 91 16.80 -26.26 8.84
C VAL A 91 18.19 -25.72 8.53
N ASP A 92 18.27 -24.55 7.90
CA ASP A 92 19.52 -23.97 7.38
C ASP A 92 19.82 -22.64 8.05
N LYS A 93 20.46 -22.72 9.22
CA LYS A 93 20.76 -21.58 10.09
C LYS A 93 21.99 -20.78 9.66
N ASP A 94 22.34 -20.83 8.37
CA ASP A 94 23.40 -20.01 7.81
C ASP A 94 23.07 -18.51 7.98
N PRO A 95 23.93 -17.71 8.65
CA PRO A 95 23.64 -16.31 8.93
C PRO A 95 23.42 -15.45 7.68
N MET A 96 24.10 -15.78 6.56
CA MET A 96 23.95 -15.04 5.31
C MET A 96 22.56 -15.28 4.70
N ARG A 97 22.12 -16.54 4.60
CA ARG A 97 20.76 -16.88 4.13
C ARG A 97 19.66 -16.33 5.03
N LEU A 98 19.87 -16.36 6.35
CA LEU A 98 18.95 -15.76 7.32
C LEU A 98 18.76 -14.26 7.02
N SER A 99 19.86 -13.51 6.89
CA SER A 99 19.83 -12.07 6.59
C SER A 99 19.16 -11.75 5.25
N GLN A 100 19.36 -12.59 4.22
CA GLN A 100 18.68 -12.43 2.92
C GLN A 100 17.17 -12.59 3.05
N VAL A 101 16.71 -13.62 3.76
CA VAL A 101 15.27 -13.87 3.97
C VAL A 101 14.64 -12.80 4.85
N ASP A 102 15.32 -12.35 5.90
CA ASP A 102 14.84 -11.27 6.77
C ASP A 102 14.70 -9.95 6.01
N SER A 103 15.68 -9.61 5.16
CA SER A 103 15.60 -8.43 4.30
C SER A 103 14.42 -8.52 3.32
N LEU A 104 14.21 -9.70 2.72
CA LEU A 104 13.08 -9.95 1.83
C LEU A 104 11.74 -9.80 2.56
N LEU A 105 11.60 -10.37 3.76
CA LEU A 105 10.40 -10.24 4.60
C LEU A 105 10.09 -8.77 4.94
N GLN A 106 11.10 -8.01 5.35
CA GLN A 106 10.95 -6.57 5.62
C GLN A 106 10.45 -5.79 4.39
N GLN A 107 10.96 -6.13 3.20
CA GLN A 107 10.49 -5.51 1.95
C GLN A 107 9.04 -5.88 1.62
N TYR A 108 8.64 -7.14 1.86
CA TYR A 108 7.24 -7.57 1.72
C TYR A 108 6.32 -6.85 2.68
N ASP A 109 6.67 -6.76 3.96
CA ASP A 109 5.87 -6.05 4.96
C ASP A 109 5.68 -4.58 4.59
N ALA A 110 6.75 -3.90 4.17
CA ALA A 110 6.69 -2.51 3.73
C ALA A 110 5.83 -2.34 2.46
N THR A 111 6.09 -3.13 1.42
CA THR A 111 5.41 -3.01 0.12
C THR A 111 3.92 -3.32 0.23
N LEU A 112 3.56 -4.40 0.93
CA LEU A 112 2.15 -4.78 1.11
C LEU A 112 1.40 -3.77 1.97
N ALA A 113 2.05 -3.20 2.99
CA ALA A 113 1.45 -2.12 3.78
C ALA A 113 1.19 -0.86 2.94
N GLN A 114 2.15 -0.47 2.10
CA GLN A 114 2.01 0.66 1.17
C GLN A 114 0.87 0.44 0.18
N GLU A 115 0.85 -0.71 -0.50
CA GLU A 115 -0.22 -1.08 -1.44
C GLU A 115 -1.60 -1.07 -0.79
N LYS A 116 -1.70 -1.61 0.42
CA LYS A 116 -2.96 -1.65 1.17
C LYS A 116 -3.43 -0.25 1.54
N TRP A 117 -2.51 0.60 2.03
CA TRP A 117 -2.82 1.99 2.33
C TRP A 117 -3.29 2.73 1.08
N TRP A 118 -2.59 2.51 -0.03
CA TRP A 118 -2.85 3.18 -1.29
C TRP A 118 -4.22 2.83 -1.86
N ARG A 119 -4.58 1.54 -1.87
CA ARG A 119 -5.93 1.09 -2.27
C ARG A 119 -7.02 1.67 -1.38
N TRP A 120 -6.77 1.76 -0.08
CA TRP A 120 -7.70 2.39 0.84
C TRP A 120 -7.86 3.89 0.59
N ALA A 121 -6.77 4.61 0.30
CA ALA A 121 -6.82 6.02 -0.06
C ALA A 121 -7.66 6.23 -1.33
N ILE A 122 -7.42 5.43 -2.39
CA ILE A 122 -8.21 5.47 -3.62
C ILE A 122 -9.69 5.21 -3.37
N MET A 123 -10.01 4.15 -2.61
CA MET A 123 -11.41 3.81 -2.30
C MET A 123 -12.11 4.86 -1.43
N SER A 124 -11.35 5.62 -0.63
CA SER A 124 -11.90 6.72 0.17
C SER A 124 -12.40 7.87 -0.72
N PHE A 125 -11.70 8.20 -1.81
CA PHE A 125 -12.22 9.17 -2.79
C PHE A 125 -13.41 8.63 -3.60
N ALA A 126 -13.48 7.31 -3.81
CA ALA A 126 -14.53 6.69 -4.61
C ALA A 126 -15.95 6.76 -3.98
N GLN A 127 -16.06 7.04 -2.68
CA GLN A 127 -17.35 7.25 -2.01
C GLN A 127 -18.11 8.46 -2.54
N SER A 128 -17.42 9.44 -3.12
CA SER A 128 -18.00 10.75 -3.31
C SER A 128 -17.73 11.22 -4.76
N LYS A 129 -18.55 10.78 -5.72
CA LYS A 129 -18.44 11.19 -7.14
C LYS A 129 -18.92 12.63 -7.29
N HIS A 130 -18.04 13.60 -7.09
CA HIS A 130 -18.40 15.03 -7.18
C HIS A 130 -17.70 15.74 -8.33
N THR A 131 -18.47 16.57 -9.03
CA THR A 131 -18.00 17.39 -10.16
C THR A 131 -17.08 18.52 -9.72
N HIS A 132 -17.30 19.10 -8.53
CA HIS A 132 -16.59 20.28 -8.05
C HIS A 132 -15.18 19.99 -7.52
N SER A 133 -14.96 18.84 -6.87
CA SER A 133 -13.67 18.46 -6.28
C SER A 133 -12.91 17.40 -7.10
N GLY A 134 -13.47 16.96 -8.24
CA GLY A 134 -12.85 15.95 -9.10
C GLY A 134 -11.44 16.32 -9.62
N LEU A 135 -11.10 17.61 -9.68
CA LEU A 135 -9.74 18.06 -10.00
C LEU A 135 -8.72 17.60 -8.96
N LEU A 136 -9.03 17.72 -7.66
CA LEU A 136 -8.14 17.27 -6.58
C LEU A 136 -7.90 15.77 -6.65
N TYR A 137 -8.96 15.00 -6.91
CA TYR A 137 -8.82 13.55 -7.05
C TYR A 137 -7.92 13.18 -8.23
N LYS A 138 -8.09 13.83 -9.40
CA LYS A 138 -7.22 13.60 -10.56
C LYS A 138 -5.77 14.00 -10.28
N ALA A 139 -5.54 15.18 -9.69
CA ALA A 139 -4.21 15.64 -9.33
C ALA A 139 -3.55 14.72 -8.30
N TRP A 140 -4.33 14.21 -7.34
CA TRP A 140 -3.87 13.23 -6.36
C TRP A 140 -3.44 11.91 -7.01
N LEU A 141 -4.25 11.37 -7.94
CA LEU A 141 -3.89 10.14 -8.65
C LEU A 141 -2.58 10.31 -9.41
N LEU A 142 -2.45 11.40 -10.20
CA LEU A 142 -1.22 11.70 -10.95
C LEU A 142 0.01 11.83 -10.03
N TRP A 143 -0.14 12.54 -8.90
CA TRP A 143 0.94 12.69 -7.94
C TRP A 143 1.32 11.37 -7.25
N MET A 144 0.32 10.54 -6.91
CA MET A 144 0.58 9.22 -6.30
C MET A 144 1.35 8.31 -7.24
N GLU A 145 1.08 8.33 -8.55
CA GLU A 145 1.83 7.53 -9.53
C GLU A 145 3.33 7.86 -9.52
N THR A 146 3.71 9.13 -9.31
CA THR A 146 5.13 9.52 -9.30
C THR A 146 5.82 9.24 -7.96
N VAL A 147 5.06 9.19 -6.85
CA VAL A 147 5.62 9.08 -5.49
C VAL A 147 5.54 7.67 -4.89
N MET A 148 4.89 6.72 -5.57
CA MET A 148 4.76 5.32 -5.09
C MET A 148 6.09 4.61 -4.74
N GLN A 149 7.22 5.13 -5.22
CA GLN A 149 8.55 4.57 -5.00
C GLN A 149 9.32 5.19 -3.82
N GLY A 150 8.72 6.13 -3.07
CA GLY A 150 9.38 6.89 -1.98
C GLY A 150 9.22 6.33 -0.57
N ASN A 151 9.64 7.09 0.45
CA ASN A 151 9.39 6.81 1.87
C ASN A 151 8.05 7.45 2.31
N TRP A 152 7.08 6.64 2.77
CA TRP A 152 5.67 7.06 2.91
C TRP A 152 5.30 7.60 4.30
N PHE A 153 5.94 7.10 5.36
CA PHE A 153 5.46 7.26 6.74
C PHE A 153 6.34 8.12 7.65
N TYR A 154 7.54 8.49 7.19
CA TYR A 154 8.50 9.21 8.03
C TYR A 154 8.55 10.69 7.64
N MET A 155 7.59 11.46 8.12
CA MET A 155 7.67 12.92 8.39
C MET A 155 6.30 13.43 8.83
N GLN A 156 6.23 14.16 9.93
CA GLN A 156 4.98 14.70 10.47
C GLN A 156 4.97 16.22 10.32
N TRP A 157 3.84 16.78 9.84
CA TRP A 157 3.54 18.19 10.05
C TRP A 157 3.44 18.46 11.55
N ARG A 158 4.07 19.55 12.02
CA ARG A 158 3.87 20.09 13.36
C ARG A 158 2.81 21.19 13.27
N ASN A 159 1.55 20.81 13.04
CA ASN A 159 0.45 21.78 12.95
C ASN A 159 -0.60 21.43 13.98
N ASP A 160 -0.85 22.37 14.90
CA ASP A 160 -1.76 22.21 16.04
C ASP A 160 -3.24 22.43 15.66
N LEU A 161 -3.52 22.92 14.45
CA LEU A 161 -4.87 23.23 13.96
C LEU A 161 -5.53 22.14 13.09
N CYS A 162 -4.97 20.92 13.07
CA CYS A 162 -5.57 19.82 12.33
C CYS A 162 -6.97 19.49 12.89
N PRO A 163 -8.04 19.48 12.06
CA PRO A 163 -9.37 19.15 12.56
C PRO A 163 -9.42 17.73 13.14
N LYS A 164 -10.21 17.54 14.20
CA LYS A 164 -10.30 16.24 14.91
C LYS A 164 -10.69 15.08 13.99
N ILE A 165 -11.62 15.29 13.07
CA ILE A 165 -12.01 14.27 12.08
C ILE A 165 -10.83 13.82 11.23
N ILE A 166 -9.92 14.74 10.87
CA ILE A 166 -8.72 14.43 10.09
C ILE A 166 -7.71 13.65 10.94
N ASP A 167 -7.58 14.00 12.22
CA ASP A 167 -6.73 13.28 13.16
C ASP A 167 -7.22 11.84 13.39
N ASP A 168 -8.53 11.64 13.57
CA ASP A 168 -9.15 10.33 13.66
C ASP A 168 -8.90 9.49 12.39
N ILE A 169 -9.05 10.10 11.20
CA ILE A 169 -8.73 9.45 9.91
C ILE A 169 -7.25 9.05 9.84
N SER A 170 -6.34 9.86 10.40
CA SER A 170 -4.91 9.54 10.41
C SER A 170 -4.61 8.24 11.17
N HIS A 171 -5.28 8.02 12.30
CA HIS A 171 -5.15 6.79 13.08
C HIS A 171 -5.67 5.56 12.32
N ILE A 172 -6.74 5.72 11.53
CA ILE A 172 -7.28 4.65 10.69
C ILE A 172 -6.35 4.38 9.50
N ALA A 173 -5.78 5.43 8.92
CA ALA A 173 -4.85 5.34 7.81
C ALA A 173 -3.58 4.57 8.20
N LEU A 174 -3.06 4.77 9.42
CA LEU A 174 -1.86 4.10 9.94
C LEU A 174 -2.05 2.61 10.27
N ARG A 175 -3.26 2.05 10.17
CA ARG A 175 -3.50 0.63 10.47
C ARG A 175 -2.94 -0.28 9.37
N CYS A 176 -1.85 -1.00 9.69
CA CYS A 176 -1.31 -2.06 8.82
C CYS A 176 -2.29 -3.24 8.66
N VAL A 177 -3.03 -3.57 9.72
CA VAL A 177 -4.05 -4.62 9.72
C VAL A 177 -5.44 -3.99 9.77
N ARG A 178 -6.29 -4.41 8.85
CA ARG A 178 -7.68 -3.96 8.72
C ARG A 178 -8.52 -5.22 8.52
N PRO A 179 -9.67 -5.35 9.19
CA PRO A 179 -10.55 -6.47 8.94
C PRO A 179 -11.04 -6.45 7.48
N ILE A 180 -11.54 -7.61 7.01
CA ILE A 180 -11.94 -7.82 5.60
C ILE A 180 -13.36 -7.29 5.35
N GLN A 181 -13.96 -6.53 6.27
CA GLN A 181 -15.31 -6.00 6.06
C GLN A 181 -15.27 -4.87 5.05
N THR A 182 -16.33 -4.74 4.25
CA THR A 182 -16.41 -3.79 3.13
C THR A 182 -16.17 -2.33 3.58
N ASP A 183 -16.56 -2.01 4.81
CA ASP A 183 -16.40 -0.66 5.38
C ASP A 183 -14.99 -0.36 5.89
N ASP A 184 -14.15 -1.38 6.11
CA ASP A 184 -12.74 -1.21 6.52
C ASP A 184 -11.81 -0.84 5.35
N PHE A 185 -12.33 -0.89 4.13
CA PHE A 185 -11.59 -0.57 2.90
C PHE A 185 -11.57 0.92 2.59
N ARG A 186 -12.17 1.79 3.41
CA ARG A 186 -12.21 3.24 3.19
C ARG A 186 -12.37 4.03 4.49
N VAL A 187 -12.43 5.36 4.38
CA VAL A 187 -12.74 6.24 5.50
C VAL A 187 -14.18 6.00 6.00
N PRO A 188 -14.41 5.78 7.30
CA PRO A 188 -15.72 5.39 7.84
C PRO A 188 -16.60 6.59 8.24
N TYR A 189 -16.51 7.72 7.53
CA TYR A 189 -17.36 8.89 7.78
C TYR A 189 -18.32 9.09 6.61
N ALA A 190 -19.61 9.23 6.92
CA ALA A 190 -20.64 9.49 5.92
C ALA A 190 -20.55 10.92 5.36
N ASP A 191 -20.99 11.12 4.13
CA ASP A 191 -21.03 12.43 3.45
C ASP A 191 -21.69 13.53 4.29
N ASN A 192 -22.78 13.20 5.00
CA ASN A 192 -23.49 14.16 5.84
C ASN A 192 -22.67 14.65 7.04
N THR A 193 -21.68 13.87 7.51
CA THR A 193 -20.79 14.31 8.59
C THR A 193 -20.01 15.56 8.20
N TRP A 194 -19.59 15.66 6.93
CA TRP A 194 -18.78 16.77 6.41
C TRP A 194 -19.55 18.09 6.25
N LYS A 195 -20.87 18.08 6.44
CA LYS A 195 -21.72 19.29 6.44
C LYS A 195 -21.72 20.01 7.79
N ASN A 196 -21.07 19.46 8.81
CA ASN A 196 -20.97 20.12 10.10
C ASN A 196 -20.11 21.39 9.97
N ASP A 197 -20.65 22.52 10.42
CA ASP A 197 -19.97 23.82 10.44
C ASP A 197 -18.65 23.76 11.21
N GLU A 198 -18.57 23.00 12.31
CA GLU A 198 -17.32 22.84 13.08
C GLU A 198 -16.18 22.23 12.24
N ILE A 199 -16.51 21.31 11.33
CA ILE A 199 -15.52 20.68 10.44
C ILE A 199 -15.11 21.67 9.35
N THR A 200 -16.05 22.45 8.83
CA THR A 200 -15.78 23.48 7.83
C THR A 200 -14.91 24.60 8.40
N ASP A 201 -15.23 25.09 9.60
CA ASP A 201 -14.46 26.10 10.33
C ASP A 201 -13.07 25.58 10.68
N GLY A 202 -12.96 24.33 11.12
CA GLY A 202 -11.69 23.67 11.39
C GLY A 202 -10.82 23.58 10.14
N MET A 203 -11.37 23.16 9.00
CA MET A 203 -10.64 23.10 7.72
C MET A 203 -10.23 24.50 7.24
N GLN A 204 -11.09 25.51 7.41
CA GLN A 204 -10.75 26.89 7.08
C GLN A 204 -9.64 27.44 7.98
N ALA A 205 -9.64 27.10 9.27
CA ALA A 205 -8.57 27.47 10.20
C ALA A 205 -7.25 26.79 9.81
N TRP A 206 -7.28 25.48 9.53
CA TRP A 206 -6.10 24.74 9.09
C TRP A 206 -5.52 25.30 7.77
N ASN A 207 -6.38 25.74 6.85
CA ASN A 207 -5.96 26.40 5.62
C ASN A 207 -5.19 27.70 5.82
N LYS A 208 -5.40 28.43 6.91
CA LYS A 208 -4.64 29.66 7.17
C LYS A 208 -3.16 29.39 7.45
N GLU A 209 -2.84 28.21 7.96
CA GLU A 209 -1.46 27.80 8.22
C GLU A 209 -0.83 27.10 7.01
N MET A 210 -1.64 26.47 6.17
CA MET A 210 -1.16 25.67 5.06
C MET A 210 -0.59 26.53 3.92
N THR A 211 0.70 26.31 3.63
CA THR A 211 1.41 26.92 2.49
C THR A 211 1.96 25.83 1.59
N GLU A 212 2.33 26.19 0.35
CA GLU A 212 2.99 25.25 -0.58
C GLU A 212 4.25 24.62 0.04
N ALA A 213 5.06 25.41 0.75
CA ALA A 213 6.26 24.93 1.42
C ALA A 213 5.93 23.89 2.51
N GLN A 214 4.90 24.15 3.33
CA GLN A 214 4.41 23.19 4.32
C GLN A 214 3.85 21.92 3.67
N PHE A 215 3.09 22.08 2.59
CA PHE A 215 2.55 20.96 1.83
C PHE A 215 3.68 20.04 1.31
N LYS A 216 4.73 20.65 0.73
CA LYS A 216 5.90 19.95 0.17
C LYS A 216 6.72 19.17 1.21
N ILE A 217 6.83 19.65 2.45
CA ILE A 217 7.54 18.90 3.50
C ILE A 217 6.68 17.75 4.11
N GLY A 218 5.40 17.69 3.76
CA GLY A 218 4.50 16.64 4.25
C GLY A 218 4.78 15.27 3.65
N CYS A 219 4.70 14.22 4.47
CA CYS A 219 4.71 12.84 3.99
C CYS A 219 3.43 12.51 3.20
N VAL A 220 3.44 11.37 2.51
CA VAL A 220 2.32 10.88 1.70
C VAL A 220 1.01 10.85 2.49
N LEU A 221 1.06 10.37 3.73
CA LEU A 221 -0.11 10.33 4.61
C LEU A 221 -0.67 11.74 4.90
N LYS A 222 0.19 12.71 5.26
CA LYS A 222 -0.27 14.06 5.59
C LYS A 222 -0.85 14.79 4.37
N ARG A 223 -0.22 14.63 3.20
CA ARG A 223 -0.76 15.14 1.94
C ARG A 223 -2.11 14.52 1.61
N PHE A 224 -2.27 13.21 1.80
CA PHE A 224 -3.57 12.55 1.65
C PHE A 224 -4.62 13.17 2.56
N LEU A 225 -4.33 13.31 3.86
CA LEU A 225 -5.27 13.84 4.84
C LEU A 225 -5.76 15.25 4.47
N TRP A 226 -4.84 16.11 4.03
CA TRP A 226 -5.15 17.44 3.53
C TRP A 226 -6.04 17.40 2.28
N VAL A 227 -5.60 16.67 1.25
CA VAL A 227 -6.30 16.59 -0.03
C VAL A 227 -7.68 15.96 0.13
N TYR A 228 -7.78 14.89 0.92
CA TYR A 228 -9.04 14.22 1.22
C TYR A 228 -9.98 15.10 2.03
N GLY A 229 -9.48 15.80 3.06
CA GLY A 229 -10.28 16.74 3.84
C GLY A 229 -10.88 17.86 2.98
N LEU A 230 -10.06 18.48 2.12
CA LEU A 230 -10.52 19.49 1.17
C LEU A 230 -11.52 18.92 0.17
N TYR A 231 -11.26 17.72 -0.35
CA TYR A 231 -12.14 17.04 -1.29
C TYR A 231 -13.53 16.82 -0.70
N MET A 232 -13.60 16.40 0.57
CA MET A 232 -14.85 16.15 1.27
C MET A 232 -15.59 17.42 1.70
N ILE A 233 -14.88 18.48 2.12
CA ILE A 233 -15.52 19.76 2.44
C ILE A 233 -16.03 20.48 1.20
N ALA A 234 -15.27 20.46 0.10
CA ALA A 234 -15.70 21.07 -1.15
C ALA A 234 -16.90 20.33 -1.77
N GLY A 235 -16.91 19.00 -1.72
CA GLY A 235 -18.00 18.17 -2.25
C GLY A 235 -19.15 18.00 -1.25
N PRO A 236 -19.18 16.90 -0.47
CA PRO A 236 -20.23 16.61 0.51
C PRO A 236 -20.52 17.71 1.53
N GLY A 237 -19.49 18.42 2.00
CA GLY A 237 -19.64 19.54 2.93
C GLY A 237 -20.24 20.80 2.31
N GLY A 238 -20.31 20.89 0.98
CA GLY A 238 -20.97 21.99 0.27
C GLY A 238 -20.22 23.33 0.30
N ALA A 239 -18.98 23.37 0.78
CA ALA A 239 -18.24 24.62 0.97
C ALA A 239 -17.62 25.19 -0.32
N PHE A 240 -17.72 24.50 -1.47
CA PHE A 240 -17.06 24.92 -2.71
C PHE A 240 -17.50 26.30 -3.22
N ALA A 241 -18.71 26.75 -2.91
CA ALA A 241 -19.18 28.09 -3.25
C ALA A 241 -18.42 29.20 -2.50
N ALA A 242 -17.80 28.88 -1.35
CA ALA A 242 -17.01 29.83 -0.59
C ALA A 242 -15.69 30.14 -1.31
N LYS A 243 -15.36 31.43 -1.41
CA LYS A 243 -14.16 31.91 -2.10
C LYS A 243 -12.87 31.25 -1.60
N TRP A 244 -12.76 31.05 -0.28
CA TRP A 244 -11.58 30.41 0.32
C TRP A 244 -11.44 28.96 -0.15
N CYS A 245 -12.53 28.18 -0.15
CA CYS A 245 -12.51 26.76 -0.48
C CYS A 245 -12.15 26.55 -1.95
N LYS A 246 -12.74 27.34 -2.85
CA LYS A 246 -12.43 27.29 -4.27
C LYS A 246 -10.95 27.59 -4.54
N GLN A 247 -10.41 28.66 -3.95
CA GLN A 247 -9.00 29.02 -4.10
C GLN A 247 -8.08 27.91 -3.58
N THR A 248 -8.35 27.39 -2.38
CA THR A 248 -7.55 26.32 -1.79
C THR A 248 -7.55 25.03 -2.62
N VAL A 249 -8.69 24.68 -3.23
CA VAL A 249 -8.81 23.53 -4.14
C VAL A 249 -7.91 23.71 -5.37
N GLU A 250 -7.94 24.90 -5.98
CA GLU A 250 -7.11 25.23 -7.15
C GLU A 250 -5.62 25.23 -6.79
N ASP A 251 -5.25 25.89 -5.68
CA ASP A 251 -3.86 25.96 -5.20
C ASP A 251 -3.31 24.56 -4.88
N THR A 252 -4.06 23.74 -4.14
CA THR A 252 -3.64 22.39 -3.76
C THR A 252 -3.50 21.47 -4.99
N ALA A 253 -4.38 21.60 -5.98
CA ALA A 253 -4.25 20.86 -7.24
C ALA A 253 -2.97 21.26 -7.99
N CYS A 254 -2.66 22.56 -8.05
CA CYS A 254 -1.40 23.04 -8.61
C CYS A 254 -0.17 22.52 -7.85
N TRP A 255 -0.19 22.52 -6.51
CA TRP A 255 0.91 22.01 -5.71
C TRP A 255 1.18 20.53 -5.96
N LEU A 256 0.13 19.71 -6.09
CA LEU A 256 0.26 18.28 -6.42
C LEU A 256 0.95 18.06 -7.77
N VAL A 257 0.55 18.81 -8.79
CA VAL A 257 1.14 18.73 -10.14
C VAL A 257 2.58 19.27 -10.20
N GLN A 258 2.95 20.20 -9.34
CA GLN A 258 4.33 20.69 -9.25
C GLN A 258 5.23 19.78 -8.40
N CYS A 259 4.64 18.93 -7.55
CA CYS A 259 5.36 17.97 -6.73
C CYS A 259 5.53 16.60 -7.41
N SER A 260 4.91 16.39 -8.57
CA SER A 260 5.01 15.17 -9.37
C SER A 260 6.22 15.22 -10.29
#